data_AF-A0A3N5XFK2-F1
#
_entry.id   AF-A0A3N5XFK2-F1
#
_cell.length_a   1.000
_cell.length_b   1.000
_cell.length_c   1.000
_cell.angle_alpha   90.00
_cell.angle_beta   90.00
_cell.angle_gamma   90.00
#
_symmetry.space_group_name_H-M   'P 1'
#
loop_
_entity.id
_entity.type
_entity.pdbx_description
1 polymer ?
#
loop_
_entity_poly.entity_id
_entity_poly.type
_entity_poly.pdbx_seq_one_letter_code
_entity_poly.pdbx_strand_id
1 'polypeptide(L)'
;MDTNPILSPHEAGVILAFVEHEQSLWLNEIVQQSGLELAQARSAVERLKMKGALEQVGERSTTSVLLTDAGRDALEKKIPELRLVETLRERGAVSVAELQRREDLPPSEAGAAFGALKTRGLL
;
A
#
# COMPACT_ATOMS: atom_id res chain seq x y z
N MET A 1 -31.88 0.76 -36.40
CA MET A 1 -32.80 1.49 -35.52
C MET A 1 -31.96 1.99 -34.36
N ASP A 2 -31.49 3.22 -34.46
CA ASP A 2 -30.61 3.82 -33.45
C ASP A 2 -31.48 4.35 -32.31
N THR A 3 -31.86 3.46 -31.40
CA THR A 3 -32.53 3.86 -30.16
C THR A 3 -31.48 4.47 -29.24
N ASN A 4 -31.43 5.80 -29.19
CA ASN A 4 -30.59 6.50 -28.23
C ASN A 4 -31.06 6.11 -26.81
N PRO A 5 -30.25 5.40 -26.00
CA PRO A 5 -30.71 4.86 -24.73
C PRO A 5 -31.04 6.00 -23.77
N ILE A 6 -32.17 5.89 -23.06
CA ILE A 6 -32.51 6.85 -22.01
C ILE A 6 -31.51 6.66 -20.85
N LEU A 7 -30.73 7.70 -20.59
CA LEU A 7 -29.75 7.75 -19.51
C LEU A 7 -30.33 8.49 -18.30
N SER A 8 -30.19 7.91 -17.12
CA SER A 8 -30.40 8.61 -15.86
C SER A 8 -29.29 9.64 -15.59
N PRO A 9 -29.48 10.60 -14.67
CA PRO A 9 -28.45 11.60 -14.36
C PRO A 9 -27.09 11.01 -14.00
N HIS A 10 -27.05 9.92 -13.22
CA HIS A 10 -25.79 9.26 -12.86
C HIS A 10 -25.14 8.56 -14.07
N GLU A 11 -25.93 7.94 -14.96
CA GLU A 11 -25.39 7.31 -16.17
C GLU A 11 -24.85 8.36 -17.13
N ALA A 12 -25.57 9.48 -17.29
CA ALA A 12 -25.08 10.62 -18.06
C ALA A 12 -23.77 11.16 -17.47
N GLY A 13 -23.67 11.29 -16.15
CA GLY A 13 -22.42 11.69 -15.47
C GLY A 13 -21.26 10.73 -15.75
N VAL A 14 -21.50 9.42 -15.76
CA VAL A 14 -20.47 8.43 -16.13
C VAL A 14 -20.04 8.59 -17.59
N ILE A 15 -20.98 8.75 -18.54
CA ILE A 15 -20.64 8.94 -19.96
C ILE A 15 -19.87 10.26 -20.17
N LEU A 16 -20.28 11.33 -19.49
CA LEU A 16 -19.61 12.63 -19.57
C LEU A 16 -18.17 12.57 -19.02
N ALA A 17 -17.87 11.68 -18.08
CA ALA A 17 -16.51 11.45 -17.60
C ALA A 17 -15.54 11.00 -18.71
N PHE A 18 -16.05 10.41 -19.81
CA PHE A 18 -15.23 9.99 -20.96
C PHE A 18 -15.04 11.08 -22.02
N VAL A 19 -15.70 12.24 -21.93
CA VAL A 19 -15.67 13.27 -23.00
C VAL A 19 -14.26 13.80 -23.27
N GLU A 20 -13.42 13.87 -22.24
CA GLU A 20 -12.02 14.32 -22.36
C GLU A 20 -11.01 13.16 -22.40
N HIS A 21 -11.48 11.90 -22.35
CA HIS A 21 -10.65 10.72 -22.24
C HIS A 21 -11.01 9.70 -23.33
N GLU A 22 -10.17 9.59 -24.37
CA GLU A 22 -10.35 8.60 -25.45
C GLU A 22 -10.03 7.15 -25.03
N GLN A 23 -9.69 6.93 -23.75
CA GLN A 23 -9.23 5.65 -23.22
C GLN A 23 -10.17 5.10 -22.12
N SER A 24 -9.90 3.88 -21.69
CA SER A 24 -10.60 3.25 -20.56
C SER A 24 -10.34 4.01 -19.26
N LEU A 25 -11.39 4.25 -18.48
CA LEU A 25 -11.29 4.85 -17.15
C LEU A 25 -11.50 3.81 -16.06
N TRP A 26 -10.70 3.91 -15.00
CA TRP A 26 -10.91 3.18 -13.75
C TRP A 26 -12.07 3.80 -12.97
N LEU A 27 -12.72 3.01 -12.12
CA LEU A 27 -13.89 3.47 -11.36
C LEU A 27 -13.61 4.70 -10.48
N ASN A 28 -12.40 4.81 -9.90
CA ASN A 28 -11.99 5.97 -9.12
C ASN A 28 -11.81 7.23 -9.98
N GLU A 29 -11.39 7.09 -11.24
CA GLU A 29 -11.27 8.20 -12.18
C GLU A 29 -12.67 8.68 -12.61
N ILE A 30 -13.59 7.73 -12.86
CA ILE A 30 -15.01 8.06 -13.12
C ILE A 30 -15.59 8.85 -11.96
N VAL A 31 -15.35 8.44 -10.71
CA VAL A 31 -15.79 9.17 -9.51
C VAL A 31 -15.23 10.60 -9.47
N GLN A 32 -13.93 10.75 -9.73
CA GLN A 32 -13.27 12.07 -9.73
C GLN A 32 -13.81 12.99 -10.83
N GLN A 33 -14.02 12.47 -12.04
CA GLN A 33 -14.44 13.28 -13.19
C GLN A 33 -15.94 13.59 -13.19
N SER A 34 -16.77 12.64 -12.75
CA SER A 34 -18.24 12.82 -12.74
C SER A 34 -18.75 13.55 -11.49
N GLY A 35 -17.94 13.66 -10.43
CA GLY A 35 -18.36 14.19 -9.14
C GLY A 35 -19.38 13.30 -8.40
N LEU A 36 -19.56 12.06 -8.86
CA LEU A 36 -20.46 11.08 -8.25
C LEU A 36 -19.81 10.40 -7.05
N GLU A 37 -20.61 10.04 -6.06
CA GLU A 37 -20.17 9.15 -4.99
C GLU A 37 -19.82 7.76 -5.55
N LEU A 38 -18.87 7.06 -4.93
CA LEU A 38 -18.39 5.75 -5.40
C LEU A 38 -19.54 4.74 -5.63
N ALA A 39 -20.51 4.71 -4.72
CA ALA A 39 -21.67 3.82 -4.82
C ALA A 39 -22.57 4.18 -6.02
N GLN A 40 -22.76 5.47 -6.29
CA GLN A 40 -23.55 5.97 -7.41
C GLN A 40 -22.84 5.66 -8.74
N ALA A 41 -21.55 5.96 -8.83
CA ALA A 41 -20.72 5.66 -9.99
C ALA A 41 -20.72 4.15 -10.30
N ARG A 42 -20.48 3.29 -9.31
CA ARG A 42 -20.51 1.83 -9.46
C ARG A 42 -21.87 1.34 -9.98
N SER A 43 -22.95 1.80 -9.37
CA SER A 43 -24.30 1.42 -9.76
C SER A 43 -24.65 1.87 -11.19
N ALA A 44 -24.21 3.06 -11.59
CA ALA A 44 -24.40 3.58 -12.93
C ALA A 44 -23.57 2.83 -13.98
N VAL A 45 -22.31 2.51 -13.68
CA VAL A 45 -21.45 1.69 -14.54
C VAL A 45 -22.09 0.32 -14.79
N GLU A 46 -22.59 -0.36 -13.75
CA GLU A 46 -23.23 -1.68 -13.93
C GLU A 46 -24.51 -1.61 -14.80
N ARG A 47 -25.32 -0.55 -14.65
CA ARG A 47 -26.46 -0.33 -15.55
C ARG A 47 -26.03 -0.05 -16.99
N LEU A 48 -25.00 0.76 -17.19
CA LEU A 48 -24.47 1.04 -18.53
C LEU A 48 -23.87 -0.22 -19.18
N LYS A 49 -23.20 -1.08 -18.41
CA LYS A 49 -22.75 -2.40 -18.86
C LYS A 49 -23.93 -3.27 -19.29
N MET A 50 -24.99 -3.36 -18.48
CA MET A 50 -26.21 -4.09 -18.84
C MET A 50 -26.90 -3.55 -20.10
N LYS A 51 -26.80 -2.23 -20.34
CA LYS A 51 -27.30 -1.56 -21.55
C LYS A 51 -26.37 -1.72 -22.77
N GLY A 52 -25.20 -2.35 -22.62
CA GLY A 52 -24.20 -2.48 -23.68
C GLY A 52 -23.47 -1.17 -24.02
N ALA A 53 -23.56 -0.16 -23.15
CA ALA A 53 -22.93 1.15 -23.35
C ALA A 53 -21.51 1.23 -22.77
N LEU A 54 -21.12 0.27 -21.94
CA LEU A 54 -19.77 0.13 -21.40
C LEU A 54 -19.33 -1.33 -21.46
N GLU A 55 -18.06 -1.56 -21.72
CA GLU A 55 -17.40 -2.86 -21.62
C GLU A 55 -16.31 -2.80 -20.54
N GLN A 56 -16.22 -3.86 -19.74
CA GLN A 56 -15.16 -3.97 -18.74
C GLN A 56 -13.89 -4.53 -19.41
N VAL A 57 -12.89 -3.67 -19.61
CA VAL A 57 -11.63 -4.03 -20.26
C VAL A 57 -10.53 -4.47 -19.28
N GLY A 58 -10.75 -4.34 -17.97
CA GLY A 58 -9.78 -4.71 -16.96
C GLY A 58 -10.33 -4.69 -15.54
N GLU A 59 -9.56 -5.27 -14.63
CA GLU A 59 -9.80 -5.25 -13.20
C GLU A 59 -8.47 -5.06 -12.47
N ARG A 60 -8.47 -4.27 -11.40
CA ARG A 60 -7.31 -4.04 -10.54
C ARG A 60 -7.67 -4.39 -9.10
N SER A 61 -6.99 -5.38 -8.53
CA SER A 61 -7.02 -5.63 -7.09
C SER A 61 -6.01 -4.73 -6.37
N THR A 62 -6.37 -4.25 -5.18
CA THR A 62 -5.47 -3.48 -4.31
C THR A 62 -5.06 -4.36 -3.14
N THR A 63 -3.76 -4.55 -2.93
CA THR A 63 -3.21 -5.21 -1.75
C THR A 63 -2.86 -4.16 -0.71
N SER A 64 -3.52 -4.20 0.45
CA SER A 64 -3.07 -3.48 1.62
C SER A 64 -2.23 -4.40 2.51
N VAL A 65 -1.20 -3.83 3.13
CA VAL A 65 -0.37 -4.51 4.14
C VAL A 65 -0.44 -3.71 5.43
N LEU A 66 -0.47 -4.42 6.56
CA LEU A 66 -0.50 -3.83 7.90
C LEU A 66 0.61 -4.45 8.73
N LEU A 67 1.23 -3.66 9.61
CA LEU A 67 2.14 -4.21 10.61
C LEU A 67 1.37 -5.16 11.55
N THR A 68 1.94 -6.34 11.79
CA THR A 68 1.51 -7.22 12.87
C THR A 68 1.92 -6.64 14.22
N ASP A 69 1.48 -7.24 15.33
CA ASP A 69 1.98 -6.85 16.66
C ASP A 69 3.51 -6.94 16.74
N ALA A 70 4.10 -8.04 16.21
CA ALA A 70 5.56 -8.17 16.13
C ALA A 70 6.22 -7.06 15.31
N GLY A 71 5.59 -6.63 14.21
CA GLY A 71 6.08 -5.51 13.40
C GLY A 71 5.98 -4.16 14.11
N ARG A 72 4.92 -3.93 14.91
CA ARG A 72 4.79 -2.74 15.75
C ARG A 72 5.83 -2.73 16.86
N ASP A 73 6.04 -3.85 17.54
CA ASP A 73 7.08 -4.01 18.55
C ASP A 73 8.47 -3.70 17.98
N ALA A 74 8.78 -4.21 16.79
CA ALA A 74 10.05 -3.93 16.12
C ALA A 74 10.19 -2.45 15.72
N LEU A 75 9.09 -1.77 15.40
CA LEU A 75 9.08 -0.33 15.11
C LEU A 75 9.33 0.50 16.38
N GLU A 76 8.68 0.15 17.48
CA GLU A 76 8.79 0.87 18.76
C GLU A 76 10.15 0.62 19.46
N LYS A 77 10.57 -0.64 19.54
CA LYS A 77 11.79 -1.06 20.24
C LYS A 77 13.03 -1.00 19.36
N LYS A 78 12.86 -0.72 18.07
CA LYS A 78 13.84 -0.84 16.99
C LYS A 78 14.29 -2.29 16.76
N ILE A 79 14.77 -2.55 15.55
CA ILE A 79 15.36 -3.86 15.22
C ILE A 79 16.71 -4.04 15.94
N PRO A 80 17.11 -5.29 16.24
CA PRO A 80 18.39 -5.63 16.85
C PRO A 80 19.60 -4.90 16.27
N GLU A 81 19.71 -4.81 14.93
CA GLU A 81 20.82 -4.16 14.24
C GLU A 81 20.92 -2.66 14.58
N LEU A 82 19.79 -1.95 14.59
CA LEU A 82 19.76 -0.53 14.94
C LEU A 82 20.18 -0.33 16.40
N ARG A 83 19.73 -1.20 17.29
CA ARG A 83 20.06 -1.14 18.72
C ARG A 83 21.55 -1.38 18.98
N LEU A 84 22.20 -2.25 18.20
CA LEU A 84 23.65 -2.47 18.27
C LEU A 84 24.41 -1.23 17.76
N VAL A 85 24.01 -0.69 16.61
CA VAL A 85 24.65 0.53 16.04
C VAL A 85 24.50 1.72 16.98
N GLU A 86 23.34 1.90 17.62
CA GLU A 86 23.13 2.98 18.58
C GLU A 86 24.04 2.85 19.81
N THR A 87 24.17 1.65 20.38
CA THR A 87 25.12 1.43 21.48
C THR A 87 26.55 1.77 21.07
N LEU A 88 26.97 1.43 19.86
CA LEU A 88 28.30 1.79 19.37
C LEU A 88 28.46 3.28 19.09
N ARG A 89 27.40 3.96 18.65
CA ARG A 89 27.39 5.43 18.51
C ARG A 89 27.51 6.13 19.86
N GLU A 90 26.83 5.62 20.88
CA GLU A 90 26.82 6.22 22.22
C GLU A 90 28.10 5.93 23.01
N ARG A 91 28.62 4.69 22.92
CA ARG A 91 29.73 4.21 23.76
C ARG A 91 31.05 4.10 23.03
N GLY A 92 31.07 4.25 21.70
CA GLY A 92 32.24 4.01 20.88
C GLY A 92 32.54 2.51 20.74
N ALA A 93 33.81 2.13 20.90
CA ALA A 93 34.23 0.74 20.79
C ALA A 93 33.76 -0.09 22.00
N VAL A 94 32.97 -1.12 21.75
CA VAL A 94 32.44 -2.05 22.76
C VAL A 94 32.84 -3.47 22.37
N SER A 95 33.17 -4.32 23.35
CA SER A 95 33.52 -5.70 23.05
C SER A 95 32.31 -6.51 22.59
N VAL A 96 32.52 -7.51 21.74
CA VAL A 96 31.46 -8.41 21.28
C VAL A 96 30.77 -9.12 22.46
N ALA A 97 31.53 -9.49 23.48
CA ALA A 97 30.99 -10.14 24.68
C ALA A 97 30.03 -9.23 25.46
N GLU A 98 30.29 -7.92 25.50
CA GLU A 98 29.41 -6.95 26.14
C GLU A 98 28.13 -6.72 25.33
N LEU A 99 28.23 -6.66 23.99
CA LEU A 99 27.05 -6.56 23.12
C LEU A 99 26.14 -7.79 23.22
N GLN A 100 26.68 -8.97 23.55
CA GLN A 100 25.94 -10.22 23.74
C GLN A 100 25.31 -10.38 25.13
N ARG A 101 25.73 -9.60 26.13
CA ARG A 101 25.23 -9.67 27.53
C ARG A 101 24.15 -8.63 27.83
N ARG A 102 23.48 -8.13 26.79
CA ARG A 102 22.46 -7.11 26.90
C ARG A 102 21.15 -7.69 27.44
N GLU A 103 20.59 -7.07 28.46
CA GLU A 103 19.26 -7.44 28.99
C GLU A 103 18.16 -7.15 27.97
N ASP A 104 18.36 -6.12 27.14
CA ASP A 104 17.38 -5.66 26.19
C ASP A 104 17.41 -6.45 24.87
N LEU A 105 18.48 -7.22 24.61
CA LEU A 105 18.68 -7.97 23.37
C LEU A 105 19.13 -9.41 23.64
N PRO A 106 18.26 -10.42 23.40
CA PRO A 106 18.61 -11.82 23.60
C PRO A 106 19.88 -12.23 22.84
N PRO A 107 20.70 -13.16 23.38
CA PRO A 107 21.97 -13.55 22.74
C PRO A 107 21.83 -14.07 21.29
N SER A 108 20.73 -14.74 20.98
CA SER A 108 20.41 -15.22 19.62
C SER A 108 20.19 -14.08 18.63
N GLU A 109 19.47 -13.03 19.03
CA GLU A 109 19.21 -11.85 18.22
C GLU A 109 20.47 -10.98 18.08
N ALA A 110 21.22 -10.81 19.17
CA ALA A 110 22.49 -10.09 19.15
C ALA A 110 23.51 -10.75 18.19
N GLY A 111 23.62 -12.07 18.22
CA GLY A 111 24.49 -12.83 17.31
C GLY A 111 24.08 -12.70 15.84
N ALA A 112 22.77 -12.84 15.56
CA ALA A 112 22.24 -12.67 14.21
C ALA A 112 22.45 -11.25 13.67
N ALA A 113 22.15 -10.23 14.48
CA ALA A 113 22.31 -8.83 14.12
C ALA A 113 23.77 -8.44 13.91
N PHE A 114 24.68 -8.92 14.77
CA PHE A 114 26.11 -8.72 14.58
C PHE A 114 26.59 -9.35 13.27
N GLY A 115 26.19 -10.60 12.99
CA GLY A 115 26.50 -11.28 11.74
C GLY A 115 25.98 -10.53 10.51
N ALA A 116 24.75 -10.00 10.57
CA ALA A 116 24.15 -9.21 9.50
C ALA A 116 24.91 -7.88 9.26
N LEU A 117 25.25 -7.16 10.33
CA LEU A 117 26.00 -5.90 10.25
C LEU A 117 27.43 -6.10 9.72
N LYS A 118 28.14 -7.13 10.19
CA LYS A 118 29.46 -7.51 9.70
C LYS A 118 29.44 -7.87 8.21
N THR A 119 28.45 -8.65 7.79
CA THR A 119 28.28 -9.03 6.37
C THR A 119 28.03 -7.80 5.48
N ARG A 120 27.41 -6.76 6.02
CA ARG A 120 27.18 -5.48 5.34
C ARG A 120 28.35 -4.49 5.45
N GLY A 121 29.44 -4.86 6.14
CA GLY A 121 30.62 -4.00 6.34
C GLY A 121 30.37 -2.78 7.24
N LEU A 122 29.35 -2.85 8.10
CA LEU A 122 28.98 -1.75 9.01
C LEU A 122 29.65 -1.87 10.39
N LEU A 123 30.24 -3.04 10.68
CA LEU A 123 31.02 -3.39 11.87
C LEU A 123 32.26 -4.18 11.50
#